data_AF-A0A3B0Z6P2-F1
#
_entry.id   AF-A0A3B0Z6P2-F1
#
_cell.length_a   1.000
_cell.length_b   1.000
_cell.length_c   1.000
_cell.angle_alpha   90.00
_cell.angle_beta   90.00
_cell.angle_gamma   90.00
#
_symmetry.space_group_name_H-M   'P 1'
#
loop_
_entity.id
_entity.type
_entity.pdbx_description
1 polymer ?
#
loop_
_entity_poly.entity_id
_entity_poly.type
_entity_poly.pdbx_seq_one_letter_code
_entity_poly.pdbx_strand_id
1 'polypeptide(L)'
;LSNDHPIGITLPNTSDFRIFTGEVTGEMRFFDRDGDNKADPDEIRLYESGGYKVECASCHDPHGVMNPNGSTFLASFLRVSNQNSELCFTCHAN
;
A
#
# COMPACT_ATOMS: atom_id res chain seq x y z
N LEU A 1 -8.42 22.78 -2.52
CA LEU A 1 -7.73 21.49 -2.77
C LEU A 1 -8.02 20.64 -1.56
N SER A 2 -9.06 19.82 -1.66
CA SER A 2 -9.50 18.93 -0.60
C SER A 2 -8.43 17.86 -0.39
N ASN A 3 -8.20 17.49 0.88
CA ASN A 3 -7.30 16.40 1.29
C ASN A 3 -7.94 15.05 0.92
N ASP A 4 -8.25 14.85 -0.36
CA ASP A 4 -8.99 13.69 -0.85
C ASP A 4 -8.10 12.46 -0.79
N HIS A 5 -8.21 11.72 0.30
CA HIS A 5 -7.59 10.41 0.46
C HIS A 5 -8.43 9.39 -0.32
N PRO A 6 -7.82 8.47 -1.09
CA PRO A 6 -8.55 7.51 -1.91
C PRO A 6 -9.10 6.33 -1.07
N ILE A 7 -9.73 6.60 0.07
CA ILE A 7 -10.32 5.59 0.95
C ILE A 7 -11.67 5.09 0.43
N GLY A 8 -11.90 3.78 0.52
CA GLY A 8 -13.09 3.09 0.01
C GLY A 8 -13.06 2.80 -1.50
N ILE A 9 -11.97 3.15 -2.20
CA ILE A 9 -11.84 2.90 -3.63
C ILE A 9 -11.36 1.46 -3.87
N THR A 10 -12.08 0.71 -4.68
CA THR A 10 -11.61 -0.56 -5.26
C THR A 10 -10.68 -0.24 -6.42
N LEU A 11 -9.43 -0.71 -6.38
CA LEU A 11 -8.52 -0.52 -7.50
C LEU A 11 -8.97 -1.36 -8.71
N PRO A 12 -9.21 -0.75 -9.88
CA PRO A 12 -9.65 -1.48 -11.06
C PRO A 12 -8.46 -2.16 -11.75
N ASN A 13 -8.71 -3.28 -12.44
CA ASN A 13 -7.70 -3.92 -13.30
C ASN A 13 -7.69 -3.22 -14.68
N THR A 14 -7.20 -1.98 -14.72
CA THR A 14 -6.96 -1.24 -15.98
C THR A 14 -5.46 -1.17 -16.27
N SER A 15 -5.10 -0.67 -17.46
CA SER A 15 -3.70 -0.52 -17.89
C SER A 15 -2.86 0.41 -17.02
N ASP A 16 -3.49 1.23 -16.17
CA ASP A 16 -2.78 2.15 -15.29
C ASP A 16 -2.41 1.52 -13.94
N PHE A 17 -3.06 0.42 -13.54
CA PHE A 17 -2.82 -0.19 -12.24
C PHE A 17 -1.90 -1.41 -12.33
N ARG A 18 -0.94 -1.48 -11.42
CA ARG A 18 -0.12 -2.67 -11.20
C ARG A 18 -0.96 -3.78 -10.58
N ILE A 19 -0.59 -5.02 -10.90
CA ILE A 19 -1.24 -6.22 -10.38
C ILE A 19 -0.61 -6.58 -9.04
N PHE A 20 -1.44 -6.91 -8.05
CA PHE A 20 -0.97 -7.42 -6.76
C PHE A 20 -0.22 -8.74 -6.92
N THR A 21 0.84 -8.90 -6.15
CA THR A 21 1.70 -10.09 -6.18
C THR A 21 1.46 -11.02 -4.99
N GLY A 22 0.84 -10.52 -3.90
CA GLY A 22 0.47 -11.31 -2.73
C GLY A 22 -1.01 -11.21 -2.37
N GLU A 23 -1.55 -12.27 -1.75
CA GLU A 23 -2.93 -12.36 -1.26
C GLU A 23 -3.02 -13.18 0.03
N VAL A 24 -3.76 -12.67 1.01
CA VAL A 24 -4.34 -13.43 2.12
C VAL A 24 -5.84 -13.57 1.84
N THR A 25 -6.25 -14.76 1.42
CA THR A 25 -7.61 -15.04 0.92
C THR A 25 -8.68 -14.56 1.90
N GLY A 26 -9.53 -13.65 1.44
CA GLY A 26 -10.65 -13.12 2.22
C GLY A 26 -10.27 -12.03 3.23
N GLU A 27 -9.02 -11.62 3.28
CA GLU A 27 -8.56 -10.56 4.20
C GLU A 27 -7.93 -9.40 3.45
N MET A 28 -6.93 -9.66 2.60
CA MET A 28 -6.17 -8.59 1.95
C MET A 28 -5.40 -9.03 0.71
N ARG A 29 -5.05 -8.05 -0.13
CA ARG A 29 -4.05 -8.15 -1.19
C ARG A 29 -2.93 -7.15 -0.97
N PHE A 30 -1.73 -7.45 -1.44
CA PHE A 30 -0.57 -6.60 -1.22
C PHE A 30 0.44 -6.71 -2.36
N PHE A 31 1.31 -5.70 -2.46
CA PHE A 31 2.45 -5.70 -3.35
C PHE A 31 3.63 -6.38 -2.66
N ASP A 32 3.61 -7.72 -2.70
CA ASP A 32 4.69 -8.59 -2.24
C ASP A 32 5.99 -8.21 -2.97
N ARG A 33 6.91 -7.58 -2.24
CA ARG A 33 8.15 -6.99 -2.74
C ARG A 33 9.31 -7.96 -2.64
N ASP A 34 9.33 -8.83 -1.63
CA ASP A 34 10.42 -9.76 -1.38
C ASP A 34 10.13 -11.20 -1.86
N GLY A 35 8.87 -11.48 -2.23
CA GLY A 35 8.39 -12.71 -2.82
C GLY A 35 8.09 -13.82 -1.81
N ASP A 36 7.99 -13.51 -0.52
CA ASP A 36 7.80 -14.50 0.53
C ASP A 36 6.32 -14.90 0.76
N ASN A 37 5.39 -14.29 0.01
CA ASN A 37 3.94 -14.44 0.12
C ASN A 37 3.38 -14.06 1.51
N LYS A 38 4.00 -13.12 2.21
CA LYS A 38 3.51 -12.53 3.45
C LYS A 38 3.54 -11.02 3.36
N ALA A 39 2.58 -10.40 4.04
CA ALA A 39 2.48 -8.96 4.03
C ALA A 39 3.41 -8.35 5.07
N ASP A 40 4.36 -7.56 4.59
CA ASP A 40 5.31 -6.86 5.43
C ASP A 40 4.83 -5.45 5.83
N PRO A 41 5.39 -4.88 6.91
CA PRO A 41 5.04 -3.52 7.32
C PRO A 41 5.24 -2.48 6.22
N ASP A 42 6.28 -2.61 5.39
CA ASP A 42 6.64 -1.66 4.32
C ASP A 42 5.95 -1.91 2.97
N GLU A 43 4.85 -2.68 2.96
CA GLU A 43 4.12 -2.99 1.72
C GLU A 43 2.74 -2.36 1.66
N ILE A 44 2.40 -1.82 0.49
CA ILE A 44 1.06 -1.31 0.24
C ILE A 44 0.08 -2.48 0.10
N ARG A 45 -1.05 -2.35 0.78
CA ARG A 45 -2.07 -3.41 0.87
C ARG A 45 -3.48 -2.89 0.74
N LEU A 46 -4.39 -3.72 0.27
CA LEU A 46 -5.82 -3.45 0.17
C LEU A 46 -6.57 -4.47 1.01
N TYR A 47 -7.68 -4.05 1.58
CA TYR A 47 -8.45 -4.86 2.52
C TYR A 47 -9.75 -5.34 1.89
N GLU A 48 -10.11 -6.60 2.17
CA GLU A 48 -11.41 -7.14 1.79
C GLU A 48 -12.50 -6.44 2.61
N SER A 49 -13.37 -5.70 1.90
CA SER A 49 -14.51 -4.99 2.48
C SER A 49 -15.63 -4.89 1.43
N GLY A 50 -16.12 -6.06 1.00
CA GLY A 50 -17.00 -6.19 -0.17
C GLY A 50 -16.23 -5.95 -1.48
N GLY A 51 -15.00 -6.48 -1.53
CA GLY A 51 -13.97 -6.21 -2.54
C GLY A 51 -12.70 -5.62 -1.91
N TYR A 52 -11.56 -5.87 -2.54
CA TYR A 52 -10.27 -5.33 -2.09
C TYR A 52 -10.23 -3.81 -2.32
N LYS A 53 -10.21 -3.04 -1.22
CA LYS A 53 -10.30 -1.58 -1.22
C LYS A 53 -9.10 -0.93 -0.58
N VAL A 54 -8.82 0.29 -1.02
CA VAL A 54 -7.89 1.18 -0.35
C VAL A 54 -8.54 1.67 0.94
N GLU A 55 -7.85 1.48 2.05
CA GLU A 55 -8.24 1.92 3.38
C GLU A 55 -7.12 2.75 4.01
N CYS A 56 -7.35 3.34 5.18
CA CYS A 56 -6.35 4.13 5.90
C CYS A 56 -5.03 3.35 6.04
N ALA A 57 -5.15 2.07 6.40
CA ALA A 57 -3.99 1.21 6.64
C ALA A 57 -3.34 0.67 5.35
N SER A 58 -3.85 1.03 4.17
CA SER A 58 -3.21 0.71 2.88
C SER A 58 -1.91 1.46 2.70
N CYS A 59 -1.90 2.74 3.09
CA CYS A 59 -0.73 3.61 3.00
C CYS A 59 -0.07 3.85 4.35
N HIS A 60 -0.82 3.70 5.45
CA HIS A 60 -0.34 4.00 6.79
C HIS A 60 -0.17 2.75 7.67
N ASP A 61 0.88 2.71 8.48
CA ASP A 61 1.03 1.78 9.59
C ASP A 61 1.06 2.55 10.92
N PRO A 62 0.06 2.43 11.80
CA PRO A 62 0.02 3.18 13.06
C PRO A 62 1.18 2.83 14.01
N HIS A 63 1.82 1.67 13.83
CA HIS A 63 3.04 1.30 14.57
C HIS A 63 4.31 1.86 13.93
N GLY A 64 4.17 2.49 12.76
CA GLY A 64 5.24 3.03 11.95
C GLY A 64 6.02 1.94 11.22
N VAL A 65 6.69 2.35 10.15
CA VAL A 65 7.63 1.51 9.40
C VAL A 65 9.01 2.14 9.52
N MET A 66 10.00 1.35 9.97
CA MET A 66 11.39 1.80 9.97
C MET A 66 11.87 1.89 8.53
N ASN A 67 12.53 2.99 8.18
CA ASN A 67 13.22 3.07 6.90
C ASN A 67 14.24 1.92 6.74
N PRO A 68 14.53 1.46 5.51
CA PRO A 68 15.44 0.32 5.29
C PRO A 68 16.86 0.49 5.86
N ASN A 69 17.26 1.72 6.18
CA ASN A 69 18.55 2.05 6.80
C ASN A 69 18.47 2.17 8.34
N GLY A 70 17.34 1.80 8.96
CA GLY A 70 17.16 1.65 10.41
C GLY A 70 17.26 2.93 11.23
N SER A 71 17.16 4.09 10.58
CA SER A 71 17.50 5.38 11.17
C SER A 71 16.30 6.21 11.62
N THR A 72 15.11 6.02 11.04
CA THR A 72 13.88 6.77 11.40
C THR A 72 12.60 6.13 10.85
N PHE A 73 11.48 6.37 11.54
CA PHE A 73 10.15 6.09 11.01
C PHE A 73 9.84 6.97 9.81
N LEU A 74 9.11 6.43 8.84
CA LEU A 74 8.55 7.26 7.77
C LEU A 74 7.52 8.25 8.34
N ALA A 75 7.59 9.51 7.88
CA ALA A 75 6.70 10.57 8.32
C ALA A 75 5.24 10.22 8.08
N SER A 76 4.34 10.75 8.92
CA SER A 76 2.89 10.49 8.85
C SER A 76 2.53 9.01 8.85
N PHE A 77 3.36 8.14 9.45
CA PHE A 77 3.11 6.71 9.55
C PHE A 77 3.03 6.00 8.20
N LEU A 78 3.69 6.49 7.15
CA LEU A 78 3.62 5.84 5.84
C LEU A 78 4.31 4.47 5.85
N ARG A 79 3.79 3.53 5.05
CA ARG A 79 4.41 2.22 4.80
C ARG A 79 5.63 2.32 3.88
N VAL A 80 5.49 3.14 2.85
CA VAL A 80 6.50 3.39 1.83
C VAL A 80 6.80 4.89 1.79
N SER A 81 8.04 5.26 1.45
CA SER A 81 8.36 6.67 1.23
C SER A 81 7.46 7.24 0.13
N ASN A 82 7.08 8.52 0.25
CA ASN A 82 6.44 9.24 -0.85
C ASN A 82 7.42 10.24 -1.53
N GLN A 83 8.72 10.03 -1.36
CA GLN A 83 9.72 10.78 -2.14
C GLN A 83 9.52 10.43 -3.62
N ASN A 84 9.54 11.44 -4.49
CA ASN A 84 9.34 11.28 -5.93
C ASN A 84 8.07 10.49 -6.32
N SER A 85 7.01 10.56 -5.51
CA SER A 85 5.74 9.84 -5.73
C SER A 85 5.86 8.30 -5.69
N GLU A 86 6.89 7.75 -5.02
CA GLU A 86 7.09 6.29 -4.86
C GLU A 86 5.84 5.57 -4.33
N LEU A 87 5.11 6.18 -3.39
CA LEU A 87 3.85 5.65 -2.88
C LEU A 87 2.81 5.47 -3.99
N CYS A 88 2.64 6.49 -4.84
CA CYS A 88 1.69 6.48 -5.94
C CYS A 88 2.06 5.40 -6.96
N PHE A 89 3.34 5.30 -7.30
CA PHE A 89 3.85 4.34 -8.26
C PHE A 89 3.91 2.91 -7.74
N THR A 90 3.55 2.68 -6.48
CA THR A 90 3.29 1.31 -6.00
C THR A 90 2.05 0.73 -6.69
N CYS A 91 1.00 1.55 -6.86
CA CYS A 91 -0.23 1.14 -7.54
C CYS A 91 -0.26 1.55 -9.01
N HIS A 92 0.23 2.74 -9.34
CA HIS A 92 0.16 3.29 -10.70
C HIS A 92 1.38 2.89 -11.53
N ALA A 93 1.14 2.50 -12.77
CA ALA A 93 2.18 2.15 -13.72
C ALA A 93 2.89 3.40 -14.28
N ASN A 94 2.23 4.57 -14.28
CA ASN A 94 2.75 5.84 -14.79
C ASN A 94 2.28 7.06 -13.98
#